data_AF-A0A4Y2LMY8-F1
#
_entry.id   AF-A0A4Y2LMY8-F1
#
_cell.length_a   1.000
_cell.length_b   1.000
_cell.length_c   1.000
_cell.angle_alpha   90.00
_cell.angle_beta   90.00
_cell.angle_gamma   90.00
#
_symmetry.space_group_name_H-M   'P 1'
#
loop_
_entity.id
_entity.type
_entity.pdbx_description
1 polymer ?
#
loop_
_entity_poly.entity_id
_entity_poly.type
_entity_poly.pdbx_seq_one_letter_code
_entity_poly.pdbx_strand_id
1 'polypeptide(L)'
;MFQTKQPLIHKLFEEQRQLFVDFLSCFMKQELLQGKSSKELLSTDVMNDMNHIGLSEMFIGAGTQSITLNGPNDCIKQEFLYKVKKVYANCAHYLQKKLPLASPLLKCISSIDPVTRGKDVTLKRLQKLPSFITNVLTSTEDKEAYALEIHQYQVDLKLPAPSDDSGKLIPIDIWRSKLFTMEKYTSLSKMVKAVISCFHGPQVEGTFNIMSDLIDRRPGRMHIETYSSIQSVKYKIMSREQPAVESFRKKDFLHDAIDSNMCKNLRSSRKCYQEELDSKKIALEKKINKIEQ
;
A
#
# COMPACT_ATOMS: atom_id res chain seq x y z
N MET A 1 -5.95 1.41 -8.22
CA MET A 1 -5.00 0.55 -7.49
C MET A 1 -4.49 1.20 -6.20
N PHE A 2 -3.87 2.38 -6.26
CA PHE A 2 -3.29 3.06 -5.08
C PHE A 2 -4.27 3.49 -3.97
N GLN A 3 -5.58 3.46 -4.23
CA GLN A 3 -6.62 3.85 -3.26
C GLN A 3 -7.49 2.67 -2.78
N THR A 4 -7.27 1.46 -3.31
CA THR A 4 -8.13 0.31 -3.02
C THR A 4 -7.68 -0.40 -1.75
N LYS A 5 -8.65 -0.96 -1.00
CA LYS A 5 -8.39 -1.77 0.21
C LYS A 5 -7.84 -3.18 -0.08
N GLN A 6 -7.92 -3.63 -1.33
CA GLN A 6 -7.52 -4.97 -1.74
C GLN A 6 -5.99 -5.17 -1.70
N PRO A 7 -5.49 -6.38 -1.40
CA PRO A 7 -4.06 -6.66 -1.31
C PRO A 7 -3.42 -6.83 -2.70
N LEU A 8 -3.27 -5.71 -3.40
CA LEU A 8 -2.67 -5.60 -4.73
C LEU A 8 -1.16 -5.36 -4.73
N ILE A 9 -0.44 -5.61 -3.63
CA ILE A 9 1.01 -5.37 -3.53
C ILE A 9 1.82 -6.12 -4.61
N HIS A 10 1.34 -7.30 -5.04
CA HIS A 10 1.90 -8.08 -6.14
C HIS A 10 1.84 -7.34 -7.50
N LYS A 11 0.89 -6.43 -7.70
CA LYS A 11 0.78 -5.60 -8.91
C LYS A 11 1.51 -4.27 -8.80
N LEU A 12 1.89 -3.86 -7.59
CA LEU A 12 2.39 -2.51 -7.29
C LEU A 12 3.58 -2.11 -8.16
N PHE A 13 4.51 -3.03 -8.39
CA PHE A 13 5.68 -2.78 -9.21
C PHE A 13 5.31 -2.42 -10.67
N GLU A 14 4.44 -3.23 -11.29
CA GLU A 14 4.05 -3.01 -12.69
C GLU A 14 3.11 -1.80 -12.81
N GLU A 15 2.20 -1.59 -11.87
CA GLU A 15 1.27 -0.46 -11.84
C GLU A 15 2.00 0.88 -11.64
N GLN A 16 3.02 0.92 -10.77
CA GLN A 16 3.86 2.13 -10.61
C GLN A 16 4.64 2.45 -11.88
N ARG A 17 5.18 1.42 -12.54
CA ARG A 17 5.87 1.59 -13.81
C ARG A 17 4.92 2.08 -14.88
N GLN A 18 3.73 1.48 -14.99
CA GLN A 18 2.72 1.86 -15.97
C GLN A 18 2.27 3.31 -15.76
N LEU A 19 1.92 3.68 -14.52
CA LEU A 19 1.57 5.06 -14.15
C LEU A 19 2.66 6.05 -14.59
N PHE A 20 3.93 5.70 -14.36
CA PHE A 20 5.04 6.56 -14.73
C PHE A 20 5.19 6.68 -16.26
N VAL A 21 5.07 5.57 -17.00
CA VAL A 21 5.09 5.57 -18.47
C VAL A 21 3.92 6.37 -19.04
N ASP A 22 2.71 6.19 -18.52
CA ASP A 22 1.51 6.92 -18.93
C ASP A 22 1.70 8.42 -18.70
N PHE A 23 2.27 8.81 -17.56
CA PHE A 23 2.57 10.20 -17.26
C PHE A 23 3.61 10.79 -18.23
N LEU A 24 4.70 10.07 -18.51
CA LEU A 24 5.71 10.53 -19.47
C LEU A 24 5.15 10.63 -20.90
N SER A 25 4.20 9.77 -21.27
CA SER A 25 3.59 9.77 -22.60
C SER A 25 2.85 11.08 -22.94
N CYS A 26 2.49 11.87 -21.92
CA CYS A 26 1.84 13.17 -22.10
C CYS A 26 2.75 14.23 -22.76
N PHE A 27 4.08 14.09 -22.66
CA PHE A 27 5.01 15.14 -23.11
C PHE A 27 6.37 14.64 -23.65
N MET A 28 6.69 13.35 -23.52
CA MET A 28 7.92 12.76 -24.04
C MET A 28 7.69 11.97 -25.33
N LYS A 29 8.72 11.89 -26.18
CA LYS A 29 8.68 11.10 -27.41
C LYS A 29 8.45 9.61 -27.11
N GLN A 30 7.55 8.98 -27.85
CA GLN A 30 7.17 7.57 -27.61
C GLN A 30 8.34 6.58 -27.77
N GLU A 31 9.27 6.87 -28.67
CA GLU A 31 10.51 6.09 -28.88
C GLU A 31 11.35 5.97 -27.60
N LEU A 32 11.26 6.96 -26.72
CA LEU A 32 11.98 6.97 -25.44
C LEU A 32 11.24 6.22 -24.34
N LEU A 33 10.04 5.68 -24.60
CA LEU A 33 9.19 5.04 -23.59
C LEU A 33 8.92 3.57 -23.92
N GLN A 34 8.67 3.26 -25.20
CA GLN A 34 8.29 1.91 -25.63
C GLN A 34 9.41 0.89 -25.34
N GLY A 35 9.03 -0.25 -24.76
CA GLY A 35 9.93 -1.37 -24.48
C GLY A 35 10.96 -1.14 -23.37
N LYS A 36 11.07 0.07 -22.81
CA LYS A 36 12.07 0.36 -21.77
C LYS A 36 11.76 -0.33 -20.45
N SER A 37 12.82 -0.83 -19.83
CA SER A 37 12.82 -1.36 -18.47
C SER A 37 12.82 -0.23 -17.44
N SER A 38 12.45 -0.54 -16.19
CA SER A 38 12.44 0.46 -15.12
C SER A 38 13.81 1.12 -14.86
N LYS A 39 14.92 0.42 -15.15
CA LYS A 39 16.27 0.99 -15.00
C LYS A 39 16.53 2.05 -16.07
N GLU A 40 16.14 1.77 -17.31
CA GLU A 40 16.30 2.69 -18.44
C GLU A 40 15.36 3.91 -18.31
N LEU A 41 14.16 3.71 -17.75
CA LEU A 41 13.25 4.80 -17.42
C LEU A 41 13.82 5.73 -16.34
N LEU A 42 14.60 5.21 -15.39
CA LEU A 42 15.27 6.02 -14.37
C LEU A 42 16.53 6.73 -14.90
N SER A 43 17.21 6.16 -15.90
CA SER A 43 18.36 6.80 -16.53
C SER A 43 17.99 7.79 -17.63
N THR A 44 16.72 7.81 -18.05
CA THR A 44 16.25 8.75 -19.07
C THR A 44 16.21 10.16 -18.48
N ASP A 45 16.87 11.10 -19.14
CA ASP A 45 16.83 12.52 -18.75
C ASP A 45 15.49 13.14 -19.17
N VAL A 46 14.60 13.30 -18.19
CA VAL A 46 13.26 13.90 -18.33
C VAL A 46 13.27 15.42 -18.31
N MET A 47 14.43 16.05 -18.08
CA MET A 47 14.59 17.50 -18.12
C MET A 47 15.16 17.98 -19.46
N ASN A 48 15.70 17.06 -20.27
CA ASN A 48 16.25 17.38 -21.57
C ASN A 48 15.14 17.65 -22.60
N ASP A 49 15.11 18.89 -23.06
CA ASP A 49 14.14 19.39 -24.04
C ASP A 49 14.12 18.65 -25.39
N MET A 50 15.23 18.03 -25.79
CA MET A 50 15.31 17.25 -27.03
C MET A 50 14.48 15.95 -26.97
N ASN A 51 14.17 15.49 -25.75
CA ASN A 51 13.38 14.29 -25.50
C ASN A 51 11.87 14.55 -25.47
N HIS A 52 11.49 15.84 -25.46
CA HIS A 52 10.10 16.28 -25.39
C HIS A 52 9.45 16.31 -26.79
N ILE A 53 8.14 16.10 -26.85
CA ILE A 53 7.35 16.35 -28.06
C ILE A 53 7.13 17.86 -28.26
N GLY A 54 6.61 18.25 -29.43
CA GLY A 54 6.31 19.65 -29.72
C GLY A 54 5.28 20.23 -28.74
N LEU A 55 5.39 21.52 -28.41
CA LEU A 55 4.50 22.19 -27.45
C LEU A 55 3.00 22.04 -27.79
N SER A 56 2.66 22.00 -29.09
CA SER A 56 1.30 21.82 -29.59
C SER A 56 0.78 20.38 -29.50
N GLU A 57 1.68 19.40 -29.41
CA GLU A 57 1.36 17.97 -29.37
C GLU A 57 1.22 17.44 -27.93
N MET A 58 1.61 18.26 -26.95
CA MET A 58 1.52 17.92 -25.53
C MET A 58 0.08 17.73 -25.07
N PHE A 59 -0.11 16.73 -24.21
CA PHE A 59 -1.40 16.50 -23.58
C PHE A 59 -1.64 17.53 -22.47
N ILE A 60 -2.65 18.40 -22.66
CA ILE A 60 -3.06 19.43 -21.69
C ILE A 60 -4.52 19.28 -21.23
N GLY A 61 -5.17 18.20 -21.67
CA GLY A 61 -6.59 17.90 -21.43
C GLY A 61 -7.54 18.63 -22.37
N ALA A 62 -8.67 17.99 -22.70
CA ALA A 62 -9.63 18.48 -23.70
C ALA A 62 -10.21 19.87 -23.37
N GLY A 63 -10.50 20.13 -22.08
CA GLY A 63 -10.99 21.43 -21.62
C GLY A 63 -9.99 22.55 -21.90
N THR A 64 -8.72 22.36 -21.50
CA THR A 64 -7.66 23.34 -21.72
C THR A 64 -7.37 23.53 -23.21
N GLN A 65 -7.34 22.44 -24.00
CA GLN A 65 -7.15 22.51 -25.45
C GLN A 65 -8.21 23.39 -26.12
N SER A 66 -9.49 23.26 -25.73
CA SER A 66 -10.57 24.07 -26.28
C SER A 66 -10.39 25.57 -26.00
N ILE A 67 -9.90 25.92 -24.80
CA ILE A 67 -9.61 27.30 -24.39
C ILE A 67 -8.40 27.84 -25.16
N THR A 68 -7.36 27.02 -25.35
CA THR A 68 -6.15 27.42 -26.10
C THR A 68 -6.44 27.62 -27.59
N LEU A 69 -7.33 26.82 -28.20
CA LEU A 69 -7.75 26.99 -29.59
C LEU A 69 -8.56 28.28 -29.78
N ASN A 70 -9.52 28.55 -28.88
CA ASN A 70 -10.43 29.69 -28.98
C ASN A 70 -9.89 31.00 -28.38
N GLY A 71 -8.76 30.95 -27.65
CA GLY A 71 -8.18 32.09 -26.95
C GLY A 71 -7.48 33.09 -27.88
N PRO A 72 -7.41 34.39 -27.51
CA PRO A 72 -6.68 35.39 -28.29
C PRO A 72 -5.16 35.37 -27.97
N ASN A 73 -4.36 35.71 -28.99
CA ASN A 73 -2.89 35.83 -29.01
C ASN A 73 -2.04 34.55 -28.90
N ASP A 74 -1.28 34.26 -29.95
CA ASP A 74 -0.36 33.11 -30.00
C ASP A 74 0.81 33.20 -29.02
N CYS A 75 1.26 34.42 -28.69
CA CYS A 75 2.35 34.64 -27.72
C CYS A 75 1.99 34.11 -26.32
N ILE A 76 0.78 34.39 -25.84
CA ILE A 76 0.29 33.95 -24.51
C ILE A 76 0.11 32.43 -24.50
N LYS A 77 -0.39 31.85 -25.59
CA LYS A 77 -0.53 30.39 -25.75
C LYS A 77 0.82 29.69 -25.63
N GLN A 78 1.83 30.18 -26.35
CA GLN A 78 3.18 29.62 -26.30
C GLN A 78 3.80 29.72 -24.90
N GLU A 79 3.64 30.86 -24.22
CA GLU A 79 4.14 31.03 -22.85
C GLU A 79 3.46 30.05 -21.86
N PHE A 80 2.15 29.86 -21.97
CA PHE A 80 1.41 28.89 -21.17
C PHE A 80 1.88 27.45 -21.42
N LEU A 81 1.99 27.03 -22.69
CA LEU A 81 2.44 25.69 -23.05
C LEU A 81 3.87 25.42 -22.55
N TYR A 82 4.75 26.43 -22.60
CA TYR A 82 6.09 26.33 -22.03
C TYR A 82 6.07 26.12 -20.51
N LYS A 83 5.19 26.84 -19.79
CA LYS A 83 5.00 26.62 -18.34
C LYS A 83 4.49 25.21 -18.05
N VAL A 84 3.54 24.72 -18.83
CA VAL A 84 3.00 23.36 -18.69
C VAL A 84 4.10 22.32 -18.92
N LYS A 85 4.92 22.49 -19.97
CA LYS A 85 6.09 21.64 -20.23
C LYS A 85 7.04 21.59 -19.03
N LYS A 86 7.37 22.75 -18.46
CA LYS A 86 8.23 22.84 -17.28
C LYS A 86 7.62 22.13 -16.06
N VAL A 87 6.31 22.24 -15.86
CA VAL A 87 5.61 21.51 -14.79
C VAL A 87 5.69 20.00 -15.02
N TYR A 88 5.41 19.51 -16.23
CA TYR A 88 5.53 18.09 -16.56
C TYR A 88 6.94 17.55 -16.31
N ALA A 89 7.97 18.24 -16.80
CA ALA A 89 9.37 17.84 -16.61
C ALA A 89 9.74 17.79 -15.11
N ASN A 90 9.38 18.82 -14.34
CA ASN A 90 9.64 18.86 -12.90
C ASN A 90 8.90 17.75 -12.14
N CYS A 91 7.63 17.50 -12.48
CA CYS A 91 6.85 16.42 -11.90
C CYS A 91 7.43 15.04 -12.27
N ALA A 92 7.84 14.83 -13.52
CA ALA A 92 8.49 13.61 -13.97
C ALA A 92 9.79 13.37 -13.18
N HIS A 93 10.61 14.40 -13.02
CA HIS A 93 11.86 14.33 -12.25
C HIS A 93 11.58 13.97 -10.78
N TYR A 94 10.56 14.59 -10.18
CA TYR A 94 10.11 14.25 -8.84
C TYR A 94 9.66 12.79 -8.73
N LEU A 95 8.85 12.32 -9.68
CA LEU A 95 8.36 10.94 -9.73
C LEU A 95 9.49 9.93 -9.92
N GLN A 96 10.47 10.20 -10.80
CA GLN A 96 11.66 9.34 -10.94
C GLN A 96 12.41 9.18 -9.62
N LYS A 97 12.52 10.26 -8.83
CA LYS A 97 13.23 10.26 -7.55
C LYS A 97 12.44 9.57 -6.42
N LYS A 98 11.11 9.64 -6.46
CA LYS A 98 10.25 9.20 -5.35
C LYS A 98 9.60 7.84 -5.58
N LEU A 99 9.31 7.46 -6.81
CA LEU A 99 8.72 6.16 -7.12
C LEU A 99 9.79 5.06 -7.02
N PRO A 100 9.52 3.93 -6.34
CA PRO A 100 10.47 2.84 -6.18
C PRO A 100 10.54 1.93 -7.44
N LEU A 101 10.72 2.54 -8.62
CA LEU A 101 10.71 1.87 -9.93
C LEU A 101 11.78 0.80 -10.08
N ALA A 102 12.89 0.89 -9.34
CA ALA A 102 13.98 -0.09 -9.35
C ALA A 102 13.99 -1.03 -8.13
N SER A 103 12.95 -1.02 -7.27
CA SER A 103 12.94 -1.80 -6.04
C SER A 103 13.07 -3.31 -6.32
N PRO A 104 14.16 -3.96 -5.88
CA PRO A 104 14.34 -5.40 -6.07
C PRO A 104 13.28 -6.22 -5.34
N LEU A 105 12.86 -5.77 -4.16
CA LEU A 105 11.82 -6.41 -3.36
C LEU A 105 10.47 -6.41 -4.09
N LEU A 106 9.99 -5.25 -4.55
CA LEU A 106 8.70 -5.15 -5.24
C LEU A 106 8.70 -5.97 -6.54
N LYS A 107 9.84 -6.01 -7.23
CA LYS A 107 10.03 -6.85 -8.42
C LYS A 107 9.99 -8.35 -8.11
N CYS A 108 10.46 -8.77 -6.93
CA CYS A 108 10.34 -10.16 -6.49
C CYS A 108 8.90 -10.49 -6.06
N ILE A 109 8.26 -9.58 -5.33
CA ILE A 109 6.85 -9.69 -4.91
C ILE A 109 5.91 -9.84 -6.11
N SER A 110 6.18 -9.19 -7.25
CA SER A 110 5.35 -9.35 -8.44
C SER A 110 5.35 -10.76 -9.04
N SER A 111 6.31 -11.60 -8.66
CA SER A 111 6.39 -13.01 -9.09
C SER A 111 5.42 -13.94 -8.34
N ILE A 112 4.75 -13.41 -7.31
CA ILE A 112 3.67 -14.11 -6.60
C ILE A 112 2.38 -14.09 -7.41
N ASP A 113 2.24 -13.15 -8.36
CA ASP A 113 1.07 -13.04 -9.23
C ASP A 113 0.89 -14.35 -10.04
N PRO A 114 -0.29 -15.01 -9.93
CA PRO A 114 -0.61 -16.23 -10.67
C PRO A 114 -0.41 -16.13 -12.19
N VAL A 115 -0.57 -14.93 -12.77
CA VAL A 115 -0.43 -14.68 -14.22
C VAL A 115 1.03 -14.79 -14.68
N THR A 116 2.00 -14.62 -13.76
CA THR A 116 3.43 -14.68 -14.09
C THR A 116 4.02 -16.09 -13.99
N ARG A 117 3.20 -17.08 -13.59
CA ARG A 117 3.61 -18.50 -13.48
C ARG A 117 4.10 -19.06 -14.82
N GLY A 118 5.05 -19.99 -14.75
CA GLY A 118 5.65 -20.69 -15.88
C GLY A 118 6.85 -19.97 -16.52
N LYS A 119 7.18 -18.75 -16.10
CA LYS A 119 8.31 -17.99 -16.66
C LYS A 119 9.58 -18.22 -15.83
N ASP A 120 10.72 -18.46 -16.48
CA ASP A 120 12.03 -18.63 -15.81
C ASP A 120 12.40 -17.43 -14.91
N VAL A 121 12.06 -16.22 -15.38
CA VAL A 121 12.27 -14.98 -14.62
C VAL A 121 11.50 -14.98 -13.30
N THR A 122 10.31 -15.59 -13.25
CA THR A 122 9.46 -15.69 -12.05
C THR A 122 10.09 -16.61 -11.02
N LEU A 123 10.63 -17.76 -11.46
CA LEU A 123 11.32 -18.70 -10.58
C LEU A 123 12.54 -18.05 -9.90
N LYS A 124 13.41 -17.40 -10.68
CA LYS A 124 14.61 -16.70 -10.16
C LYS A 124 14.26 -15.61 -9.14
N ARG A 125 13.13 -14.95 -9.33
CA ARG A 125 12.64 -13.90 -8.41
C ARG A 125 12.04 -14.50 -7.13
N LEU A 126 11.30 -15.60 -7.23
CA LEU A 126 10.81 -16.32 -6.05
C LEU A 126 11.97 -16.90 -5.22
N GLN A 127 13.01 -17.44 -5.86
CA GLN A 127 14.23 -17.89 -5.17
C GLN A 127 14.91 -16.78 -4.35
N LYS A 128 14.85 -15.53 -4.84
CA LYS A 128 15.42 -14.36 -4.16
C LYS A 128 14.51 -13.77 -3.09
N LEU A 129 13.22 -14.11 -3.07
CA LEU A 129 12.27 -13.47 -2.16
C LEU A 129 12.59 -13.71 -0.66
N PRO A 130 12.98 -14.93 -0.22
CA PRO A 130 13.36 -15.17 1.18
C PRO A 130 14.53 -14.34 1.69
N SER A 131 15.43 -13.87 0.82
CA SER A 131 16.56 -13.03 1.27
C SER A 131 16.14 -11.62 1.67
N PHE A 132 14.98 -11.15 1.19
CA PHE A 132 14.42 -9.87 1.61
C PHE A 132 13.45 -10.00 2.79
N ILE A 133 12.75 -11.13 2.91
CA ILE A 133 11.73 -11.38 3.94
C ILE A 133 12.21 -12.54 4.83
N THR A 134 13.18 -12.24 5.68
CA THR A 134 13.94 -13.23 6.46
C THR A 134 13.19 -13.79 7.67
N ASN A 135 12.11 -13.13 8.08
CA ASN A 135 11.33 -13.46 9.27
C ASN A 135 10.25 -14.53 9.05
N VAL A 136 10.02 -14.97 7.81
CA VAL A 136 8.92 -15.90 7.49
C VAL A 136 9.36 -17.36 7.48
N LEU A 137 10.53 -17.64 6.89
CA LEU A 137 11.10 -18.99 6.81
C LEU A 137 12.25 -19.09 7.82
N THR A 138 11.93 -19.52 9.03
CA THR A 138 12.87 -19.48 10.16
C THR A 138 13.73 -20.74 10.26
N SER A 139 13.17 -21.92 9.97
CA SER A 139 13.91 -23.19 9.98
C SER A 139 14.61 -23.46 8.64
N THR A 140 15.69 -24.25 8.69
CA THR A 140 16.39 -24.72 7.47
C THR A 140 15.48 -25.59 6.62
N GLU A 141 14.68 -26.46 7.26
CA GLU A 141 13.68 -27.31 6.60
C GLU A 141 12.63 -26.47 5.84
N ASP A 142 12.12 -25.39 6.42
CA ASP A 142 11.15 -24.51 5.74
C ASP A 142 11.76 -23.86 4.48
N LYS A 143 13.06 -23.54 4.51
CA LYS A 143 13.78 -22.95 3.36
C LYS A 143 14.01 -23.96 2.25
N GLU A 144 14.38 -25.19 2.60
CA GLU A 144 14.56 -26.29 1.64
C GLU A 144 13.22 -26.69 1.02
N ALA A 145 12.18 -26.83 1.85
CA ALA A 145 10.82 -27.07 1.40
C ALA A 145 10.34 -25.95 0.48
N TYR A 146 10.58 -24.68 0.84
CA TYR A 146 10.27 -23.54 -0.02
C TYR A 146 10.96 -23.64 -1.38
N ALA A 147 12.26 -23.95 -1.40
CA ALA A 147 13.04 -24.09 -2.62
C ALA A 147 12.48 -25.20 -3.53
N LEU A 148 12.08 -26.34 -2.97
CA LEU A 148 11.44 -27.41 -3.74
C LEU A 148 10.04 -27.02 -4.23
N GLU A 149 9.22 -26.44 -3.35
CA GLU A 149 7.84 -26.05 -3.62
C GLU A 149 7.75 -25.03 -4.76
N ILE A 150 8.67 -24.06 -4.86
CA ILE A 150 8.65 -23.08 -5.96
C ILE A 150 8.93 -23.74 -7.31
N HIS A 151 9.79 -24.75 -7.39
CA HIS A 151 10.04 -25.47 -8.64
C HIS A 151 8.79 -26.26 -9.06
N GLN A 152 8.18 -26.98 -8.11
CA GLN A 152 6.95 -27.73 -8.36
C GLN A 152 5.77 -26.82 -8.73
N TYR A 153 5.65 -25.66 -8.08
CA TYR A 153 4.59 -24.68 -8.33
C TYR A 153 4.61 -24.14 -9.76
N GLN A 154 5.79 -23.96 -10.36
CA GLN A 154 5.89 -23.40 -11.72
C GLN A 154 5.38 -24.36 -12.80
N VAL A 155 5.51 -25.67 -12.57
CA VAL A 155 5.17 -26.71 -13.56
C VAL A 155 3.83 -27.40 -13.30
N ASP A 156 3.18 -27.13 -12.16
CA ASP A 156 1.94 -27.80 -11.79
C ASP A 156 0.75 -27.34 -12.65
N LEU A 157 0.27 -28.26 -13.48
CA LEU A 157 -0.90 -28.08 -14.35
C LEU A 157 -2.23 -28.28 -13.62
N LYS A 158 -2.22 -28.88 -12.42
CA LYS A 158 -3.45 -29.15 -11.63
C LYS A 158 -3.94 -27.93 -10.86
N LEU A 159 -3.21 -26.81 -10.92
CA LEU A 159 -3.56 -25.58 -10.23
C LEU A 159 -4.71 -24.84 -10.93
N PRO A 160 -5.62 -24.19 -10.16
CA PRO A 160 -6.72 -23.45 -10.75
C PRO A 160 -6.22 -22.35 -11.69
N ALA A 161 -6.99 -22.08 -12.74
CA ALA A 161 -6.73 -20.97 -13.64
C ALA A 161 -6.75 -19.63 -12.88
N PRO A 162 -5.94 -18.64 -13.28
CA PRO A 162 -5.90 -17.32 -12.65
C PRO A 162 -7.13 -16.45 -12.99
N SER A 163 -7.90 -16.84 -14.02
CA SER A 163 -9.13 -16.20 -14.45
C SER A 163 -10.34 -17.10 -14.20
N ASP A 164 -11.50 -16.50 -14.00
CA ASP A 164 -12.79 -17.19 -13.98
C ASP A 164 -13.26 -17.56 -15.39
N ASP A 165 -14.39 -18.26 -15.48
CA ASP A 165 -14.99 -18.71 -16.75
C ASP A 165 -15.42 -17.53 -17.65
N SER A 166 -15.54 -16.32 -17.09
CA SER A 166 -15.83 -15.09 -17.83
C SER A 166 -14.57 -14.38 -18.35
N GLY A 167 -13.39 -14.93 -18.07
CA GLY A 167 -12.09 -14.34 -18.44
C GLY A 167 -11.60 -13.25 -17.49
N LYS A 168 -12.31 -12.97 -16.40
CA LYS A 168 -11.92 -11.96 -15.41
C LYS A 168 -10.93 -12.54 -14.41
N LEU A 169 -9.88 -11.77 -14.10
CA LEU A 169 -8.87 -12.19 -13.11
C LEU A 169 -9.48 -12.34 -11.72
N ILE A 170 -9.22 -13.49 -11.12
CA ILE A 170 -9.65 -13.79 -9.75
C ILE A 170 -8.75 -12.98 -8.78
N PRO A 171 -9.32 -12.31 -7.76
CA PRO A 171 -8.53 -11.67 -6.71
C PRO A 171 -7.50 -12.63 -6.09
N ILE A 172 -6.28 -12.15 -5.83
CA ILE A 172 -5.16 -13.02 -5.46
C ILE A 172 -5.40 -13.77 -4.15
N ASP A 173 -6.09 -13.16 -3.21
CA ASP A 173 -6.47 -13.72 -1.91
C ASP A 173 -7.46 -14.89 -2.08
N ILE A 174 -8.45 -14.72 -2.96
CA ILE A 174 -9.42 -15.78 -3.31
C ILE A 174 -8.75 -16.90 -4.11
N TRP A 175 -7.85 -16.56 -5.04
CA TRP A 175 -7.14 -17.59 -5.81
C TRP A 175 -6.18 -18.39 -4.92
N ARG A 176 -5.45 -17.72 -4.02
CA ARG A 176 -4.53 -18.36 -3.08
C ARG A 176 -5.26 -19.15 -1.99
N SER A 177 -6.47 -18.77 -1.60
CA SER A 177 -7.24 -19.54 -0.60
C SER A 177 -7.54 -20.96 -1.08
N LYS A 178 -7.87 -21.15 -2.37
CA LYS A 178 -8.03 -22.48 -2.99
C LYS A 178 -6.74 -23.31 -2.87
N LEU A 179 -5.59 -22.66 -3.05
CA LEU A 179 -4.27 -23.28 -2.92
C LEU A 179 -3.92 -23.64 -1.47
N PHE A 180 -4.38 -22.84 -0.50
CA PHE A 180 -4.21 -23.14 0.92
C PHE A 180 -5.00 -24.38 1.35
N THR A 181 -6.18 -24.60 0.77
CA THR A 181 -7.01 -25.80 1.05
C THR A 181 -6.39 -27.09 0.51
N MET A 182 -5.52 -27.01 -0.50
CA MET A 182 -4.85 -28.19 -1.07
C MET A 182 -3.68 -28.70 -0.23
N GLU A 183 -3.22 -27.94 0.78
CA GLU A 183 -2.10 -28.26 1.68
C GLU A 183 -0.76 -28.66 1.03
N LYS A 184 -0.62 -28.50 -0.30
CA LYS A 184 0.53 -28.96 -1.07
C LYS A 184 1.76 -28.04 -1.00
N TYR A 185 1.54 -26.74 -0.79
CA TYR A 185 2.59 -25.70 -0.86
C TYR A 185 2.66 -24.89 0.42
N THR A 186 3.05 -25.53 1.51
CA THR A 186 2.97 -24.96 2.86
C THR A 186 3.93 -23.78 3.07
N SER A 187 5.19 -23.93 2.68
CA SER A 187 6.23 -22.91 2.88
C SER A 187 6.05 -21.72 1.93
N LEU A 188 5.69 -21.97 0.67
CA LEU A 188 5.31 -20.94 -0.28
C LEU A 188 4.06 -20.19 0.22
N SER A 189 3.07 -20.90 0.78
CA SER A 189 1.87 -20.27 1.33
C SER A 189 2.17 -19.36 2.51
N LYS A 190 3.09 -19.74 3.42
CA LYS A 190 3.57 -18.87 4.51
C LYS A 190 4.14 -17.56 3.95
N MET A 191 5.02 -17.65 2.95
CA MET A 191 5.62 -16.48 2.29
C MET A 191 4.59 -15.59 1.61
N VAL A 192 3.66 -16.20 0.87
CA VAL A 192 2.59 -15.47 0.16
C VAL A 192 1.66 -14.75 1.15
N LYS A 193 1.26 -15.40 2.24
CA LYS A 193 0.45 -14.77 3.29
C LYS A 193 1.15 -13.56 3.90
N ALA A 194 2.44 -13.69 4.22
CA ALA A 194 3.23 -12.59 4.76
C ALA A 194 3.26 -11.40 3.80
N VAL A 195 3.51 -11.62 2.51
CA VAL A 195 3.56 -10.54 1.51
C VAL A 195 2.19 -9.89 1.29
N ILE A 196 1.14 -10.69 1.08
CA ILE A 196 -0.21 -10.18 0.81
C ILE A 196 -0.79 -9.44 2.03
N SER A 197 -0.34 -9.78 3.24
CA SER A 197 -0.71 -9.05 4.47
C SER A 197 -0.11 -7.63 4.55
N CYS A 198 0.93 -7.32 3.77
CA CYS A 198 1.49 -5.98 3.74
C CYS A 198 0.53 -5.00 3.05
N PHE A 199 0.06 -4.02 3.81
CA PHE A 199 -0.86 -3.01 3.32
C PHE A 199 -0.13 -1.92 2.51
N HIS A 200 -0.71 -1.50 1.38
CA HIS A 200 -0.12 -0.51 0.46
C HIS A 200 -1.08 0.63 0.06
N GLY A 201 -2.31 0.65 0.59
CA GLY A 201 -3.33 1.66 0.29
C GLY A 201 -3.42 2.82 1.31
N PRO A 202 -4.43 3.71 1.18
CA PRO A 202 -4.53 4.96 1.94
C PRO A 202 -5.18 4.80 3.33
N GLN A 203 -5.59 3.59 3.75
CA GLN A 203 -6.19 3.41 5.09
C GLN A 203 -5.26 3.85 6.21
N VAL A 204 -3.95 3.70 6.01
CA VAL A 204 -2.95 4.12 6.98
C VAL A 204 -2.85 5.65 7.03
N GLU A 205 -2.85 6.32 5.88
CA GLU A 205 -2.85 7.79 5.78
C GLU A 205 -4.12 8.41 6.39
N GLY A 206 -5.28 7.82 6.14
CA GLY A 206 -6.53 8.25 6.77
C GLY A 206 -6.48 8.18 8.31
N THR A 207 -5.78 7.18 8.86
CA THR A 207 -5.61 7.05 10.32
C THR A 207 -4.62 8.09 10.86
N PHE A 208 -3.59 8.46 10.09
CA PHE A 208 -2.64 9.52 10.44
C PHE A 208 -3.24 10.91 10.37
N ASN A 209 -4.06 11.21 9.36
CA ASN A 209 -4.74 12.50 9.25
C ASN A 209 -5.66 12.76 10.45
N ILE A 210 -6.43 11.73 10.86
CA ILE A 210 -7.27 11.79 12.06
C ILE A 210 -6.41 11.98 13.32
N MET A 211 -5.25 11.33 13.41
CA MET A 211 -4.33 11.53 14.54
C MET A 211 -3.77 12.95 14.60
N SER A 212 -3.37 13.54 13.48
CA SER A 212 -2.89 14.93 13.44
C SER A 212 -3.96 15.88 13.96
N ASP A 213 -5.20 15.74 13.47
CA ASP A 213 -6.34 16.56 13.94
C ASP A 213 -6.59 16.42 15.45
N LEU A 214 -6.43 15.22 16.01
CA LEU A 214 -6.61 14.96 17.45
C LEU A 214 -5.47 15.51 18.32
N ILE A 215 -4.25 15.58 17.78
CA ILE A 215 -3.07 16.13 18.47
C ILE A 215 -3.10 17.66 18.44
N ASP A 216 -3.47 18.24 17.29
CA ASP A 216 -3.33 19.67 17.00
C ASP A 216 -4.50 20.54 17.49
N ARG A 217 -5.75 20.02 17.55
CA ARG A 217 -6.94 20.83 17.91
C ARG A 217 -7.19 20.92 19.42
N ARG A 218 -7.21 22.17 19.94
CA ARG A 218 -7.10 22.49 21.38
C ARG A 218 -8.35 22.43 22.30
N PRO A 219 -9.58 22.04 21.91
CA PRO A 219 -10.59 21.73 22.94
C PRO A 219 -10.99 20.24 23.00
N GLY A 220 -10.42 19.37 22.16
CA GLY A 220 -10.80 17.94 22.05
C GLY A 220 -9.62 16.98 22.08
N ARG A 221 -8.52 17.34 22.74
CA ARG A 221 -7.31 16.51 22.83
C ARG A 221 -7.65 15.16 23.45
N MET A 222 -7.56 14.11 22.64
CA MET A 222 -7.70 12.73 23.07
C MET A 222 -6.30 12.14 23.30
N HIS A 223 -6.11 11.40 24.40
CA HIS A 223 -4.84 10.71 24.62
C HIS A 223 -4.62 9.67 23.50
N ILE A 224 -3.37 9.49 23.08
CA ILE A 224 -3.00 8.56 22.01
C ILE A 224 -3.46 7.13 22.33
N GLU A 225 -3.39 6.74 23.60
CA GLU A 225 -3.86 5.42 24.07
C GLU A 225 -5.38 5.24 23.91
N THR A 226 -6.16 6.28 24.21
CA THR A 226 -7.62 6.27 24.04
C THR A 226 -7.96 6.14 22.55
N TYR A 227 -7.27 6.89 21.69
CA TYR A 227 -7.43 6.77 20.24
C TYR A 227 -7.06 5.37 19.74
N SER A 228 -5.91 4.84 20.15
CA SER A 228 -5.44 3.49 19.80
C SER A 228 -6.46 2.42 20.21
N SER A 229 -7.04 2.55 21.40
CA SER A 229 -8.08 1.65 21.91
C SER A 229 -9.35 1.72 21.05
N ILE A 230 -9.81 2.94 20.72
CA ILE A 230 -10.98 3.13 19.84
C ILE A 230 -10.74 2.55 18.45
N GLN A 231 -9.57 2.80 17.85
CA GLN A 231 -9.23 2.25 16.54
C GLN A 231 -9.17 0.73 16.57
N SER A 232 -8.59 0.13 17.61
CA SER A 232 -8.54 -1.32 17.78
C SER A 232 -9.94 -1.94 17.81
N VAL A 233 -10.87 -1.34 18.57
CA VAL A 233 -12.28 -1.78 18.61
C VAL A 233 -12.96 -1.58 17.26
N LYS A 234 -12.79 -0.40 16.63
CA LYS A 234 -13.37 -0.09 15.33
C LYS A 234 -12.94 -1.10 14.27
N TYR A 235 -11.64 -1.33 14.12
CA TYR A 235 -11.13 -2.27 13.12
C TYR A 235 -11.52 -3.73 13.43
N LYS A 236 -11.62 -4.10 14.71
CA LYS A 236 -12.13 -5.43 15.12
C LYS A 236 -13.61 -5.65 14.79
N ILE A 237 -14.43 -4.60 14.85
CA ILE A 237 -15.83 -4.67 14.42
C ILE A 237 -15.89 -4.72 12.89
N MET A 238 -15.12 -3.86 12.21
CA MET A 238 -15.07 -3.84 10.75
C MET A 238 -14.62 -5.18 10.14
N SER A 239 -13.66 -5.88 10.76
CA SER A 239 -13.16 -7.17 10.26
C SER A 239 -14.16 -8.31 10.39
N ARG A 240 -15.19 -8.16 11.24
CA ARG A 240 -16.26 -9.15 11.41
C ARG A 240 -17.40 -8.97 10.42
N GLU A 241 -17.38 -7.88 9.63
CA GLU A 241 -18.46 -7.48 8.72
C GLU A 241 -19.85 -7.40 9.37
N GLN A 242 -19.90 -7.34 10.70
CA GLN A 242 -21.13 -7.22 11.48
C GLN A 242 -21.32 -5.77 11.90
N PRO A 243 -22.55 -5.23 11.83
CA PRO A 243 -22.82 -3.90 12.36
C PRO A 243 -22.53 -3.87 13.86
N ALA A 244 -21.95 -2.77 14.34
CA ALA A 244 -21.60 -2.61 15.76
C ALA A 244 -22.81 -2.88 16.68
N VAL A 245 -24.00 -2.46 16.23
CA VAL A 245 -25.27 -2.70 16.92
C VAL A 245 -25.51 -4.18 17.17
N GLU A 246 -25.20 -5.05 16.21
CA GLU A 246 -25.38 -6.49 16.31
C GLU A 246 -24.25 -7.16 17.08
N SER A 247 -23.01 -6.66 16.97
CA SER A 247 -21.87 -7.09 17.79
C SER A 247 -22.06 -6.82 19.28
N PHE A 248 -22.84 -5.80 19.64
CA PHE A 248 -23.16 -5.44 21.02
C PHE A 248 -24.62 -5.72 21.40
N ARG A 249 -25.40 -6.37 20.51
CA ARG A 249 -26.78 -6.74 20.79
C ARG A 249 -26.79 -7.87 21.80
N LYS A 250 -27.41 -7.63 22.94
CA LYS A 250 -27.79 -8.71 23.87
C LYS A 250 -28.83 -9.61 23.19
N LYS A 251 -28.71 -10.93 23.35
CA LYS A 251 -29.72 -11.87 22.83
C LYS A 251 -31.03 -11.71 23.59
N ASP A 252 -30.93 -11.42 24.89
CA ASP A 252 -32.08 -11.06 25.72
C ASP A 252 -31.78 -9.83 26.59
N PHE A 253 -32.45 -8.70 26.32
CA PHE A 253 -32.14 -7.41 26.96
C PHE A 253 -32.37 -7.43 28.48
N LEU A 254 -33.36 -8.20 28.95
CA LEU A 254 -33.73 -8.29 30.36
C LEU A 254 -32.89 -9.29 31.16
N HIS A 255 -32.34 -10.32 30.53
CA HIS A 255 -31.79 -11.48 31.22
C HIS A 255 -30.31 -11.78 30.90
N ASP A 256 -29.76 -11.23 29.81
CA ASP A 256 -28.33 -11.38 29.55
C ASP A 256 -27.52 -10.53 30.55
N ALA A 257 -26.64 -11.22 31.28
CA ALA A 257 -25.69 -10.60 32.18
C ALA A 257 -24.82 -9.58 31.42
N ILE A 258 -24.70 -8.37 31.98
CA ILE A 258 -23.68 -7.42 31.51
C ILE A 258 -22.32 -8.03 31.84
N ASP A 259 -21.38 -7.97 30.91
CA ASP A 259 -20.01 -8.42 31.15
C ASP A 259 -19.45 -7.71 32.40
N SER A 260 -19.25 -8.50 33.47
CA SER A 260 -18.76 -8.03 34.75
C SER A 260 -17.39 -7.37 34.62
N ASN A 261 -16.57 -7.83 33.67
CA ASN A 261 -15.27 -7.20 33.40
C ASN A 261 -15.45 -5.84 32.73
N MET A 262 -16.41 -5.67 31.82
CA MET A 262 -16.72 -4.35 31.25
C MET A 262 -17.17 -3.36 32.33
N CYS A 263 -18.07 -3.79 33.23
CA CYS A 263 -18.51 -2.95 34.35
C CYS A 263 -17.37 -2.60 35.31
N LYS A 264 -16.50 -3.57 35.65
CA LYS A 264 -15.31 -3.33 36.48
C LYS A 264 -14.38 -2.32 35.81
N ASN A 265 -14.08 -2.51 34.53
CA ASN A 265 -13.20 -1.63 33.76
C ASN A 265 -13.75 -0.20 33.64
N LEU A 266 -15.07 -0.04 33.42
CA LEU A 266 -15.71 1.27 33.40
C LEU A 266 -15.61 1.99 34.76
N ARG A 267 -15.79 1.25 35.86
CA ARG A 267 -15.70 1.80 37.21
C ARG A 267 -14.25 2.12 37.62
N SER A 268 -13.27 1.32 37.20
CA SER A 268 -11.86 1.50 37.56
C SER A 268 -11.12 2.46 36.63
N SER A 269 -11.58 2.66 35.39
CA SER A 269 -10.86 3.42 34.36
C SER A 269 -10.48 4.84 34.81
N ARG A 270 -11.40 5.56 35.47
CA ARG A 270 -11.11 6.92 35.98
C ARG A 270 -10.02 6.90 37.06
N LYS A 271 -10.06 5.92 37.95
CA LYS A 271 -9.09 5.79 39.05
C LYS A 271 -7.70 5.44 38.50
N CYS A 272 -7.61 4.45 37.62
CA CYS A 272 -6.34 4.08 36.98
C CYS A 272 -5.75 5.24 36.16
N TYR A 273 -6.60 6.01 35.46
CA TYR A 273 -6.13 7.20 34.73
C TYR A 273 -5.55 8.27 35.65
N GLN A 274 -6.18 8.51 36.80
CA GLN A 274 -5.68 9.47 37.78
C GLN A 274 -4.33 9.02 38.38
N GLU A 275 -4.21 7.74 38.74
CA GLU A 275 -2.96 7.16 39.26
C GLU A 275 -1.80 7.26 38.26
N GLU A 276 -2.09 7.12 36.96
CA GLU A 276 -1.10 7.26 35.90
C GLU A 276 -0.66 8.73 35.70
N LEU A 277 -1.59 9.69 35.80
CA LEU A 277 -1.26 11.12 35.77
C LEU A 277 -0.37 11.52 36.95
N ASP A 278 -0.71 11.05 38.15
CA ASP A 278 0.07 11.33 39.35
C ASP A 278 1.47 10.73 39.26
N SER A 279 1.59 9.51 38.72
CA SER A 279 2.88 8.86 38.46
C SER A 279 3.74 9.61 37.44
N LYS A 280 3.13 10.12 36.36
CA LYS A 280 3.82 10.94 35.35
C LYS A 280 4.29 12.28 35.93
N LYS A 281 3.50 12.90 36.80
CA LYS A 281 3.86 14.14 37.49
C LYS A 281 5.08 13.94 38.41
N ILE A 282 5.07 12.89 39.22
CA ILE A 282 6.20 12.52 40.09
C ILE A 282 7.46 12.23 39.26
N ALA A 283 7.33 11.55 38.12
CA ALA A 283 8.45 11.27 37.23
C ALA A 283 9.02 12.55 36.57
N LEU A 284 8.17 13.54 36.28
CA LEU A 284 8.59 14.83 35.72
C LEU A 284 9.32 15.68 36.77
N GLU A 285 8.79 15.77 37.99
CA GLU A 285 9.41 16.48 39.12
C GLU A 285 10.79 15.89 39.44
N LYS A 286 10.94 14.55 39.42
CA LYS A 286 12.25 13.89 39.57
C LYS A 286 13.23 14.22 38.45
N LYS A 287 12.76 14.47 37.22
CA LYS A 287 13.61 14.85 36.09
C LYS A 287 14.06 16.31 36.19
N ILE A 288 13.18 17.21 36.62
CA ILE A 288 13.48 18.63 36.82
C ILE A 288 14.51 18.81 37.93
N ASN A 289 14.33 18.15 39.07
CA ASN A 289 15.28 18.19 40.19
C ASN A 289 16.66 17.62 39.84
N LYS A 290 16.76 16.79 38.78
CA LYS A 290 18.02 16.21 38.30
C LYS A 290 18.74 17.11 37.28
N ILE A 291 18.05 18.12 36.75
CA ILE A 291 18.62 19.12 35.82
C ILE A 291 19.07 20.37 36.59
N GLU A 292 18.51 20.62 37.78
CA GLU A 292 18.87 21.72 38.67
C GLU A 292 20.02 21.40 39.66
N GLN A 293 20.64 20.22 39.53
CA GLN A 293 21.89 19.80 40.22
C GLN A 293 23.04 19.70 39.21
#